data_AF-A0A0D3BPX2-F1
#
_entry.id   AF-A0A0D3BPX2-F1
#
_cell.length_a   1.000
_cell.length_b   1.000
_cell.length_c   1.000
_cell.angle_alpha   90.00
_cell.angle_beta   90.00
_cell.angle_gamma   90.00
#
_symmetry.space_group_name_H-M   'P 1'
#
loop_
_entity.id
_entity.type
_entity.pdbx_description
1 polymer ?
#
loop_
_entity_poly.entity_id
_entity_poly.type
_entity_poly.pdbx_seq_one_letter_code
_entity_poly.pdbx_strand_id
1 'polypeptide(L)'
;MDHRLFDAARSGDMTTVQLLLQEDPLLLDRFSMSSLENPLHVSAFSGQVVFTEEILRGKQDLALEPNQQGFTPLHIASASGKIEVVRALLRVGPNHVLCRLKDKDGSIPLHCAVQRGRIEVVKELVSSFPESLKEVNASFETPLHVAVKNNQVEATKLLLEEIKKRDMSPEILNMENREGNTILHLATLGKQLQASFFFFFTHHLHTSVGWF
;
A
#
# COMPACT_ATOMS: atom_id res chain seq x y z
N MET A 1 -15.45 19.38 15.24
CA MET A 1 -14.18 18.98 14.61
C MET A 1 -13.29 20.21 14.66
N ASP A 2 -12.12 20.14 15.30
CA ASP A 2 -11.22 21.30 15.35
C ASP A 2 -10.47 21.42 14.01
N HIS A 3 -10.88 22.39 13.20
CA HIS A 3 -10.29 22.63 11.88
C HIS A 3 -8.79 22.98 11.97
N ARG A 4 -8.33 23.56 13.08
CA ARG A 4 -6.92 23.95 13.28
C ARG A 4 -6.00 22.74 13.23
N LEU A 5 -6.42 21.60 13.79
CA LEU A 5 -5.62 20.38 13.76
C LEU A 5 -5.48 19.82 12.34
N PHE A 6 -6.54 19.92 11.53
CA PHE A 6 -6.52 19.46 10.14
C PHE A 6 -5.71 20.39 9.23
N ASP A 7 -5.76 21.69 9.46
CA ASP A 7 -4.92 22.66 8.76
C ASP A 7 -3.45 22.44 9.12
N ALA A 8 -3.15 22.22 10.41
CA ALA A 8 -1.82 21.83 10.87
C ALA A 8 -1.37 20.48 10.29
N ALA A 9 -2.26 19.49 10.14
CA ALA A 9 -1.95 18.20 9.51
C ALA A 9 -1.58 18.36 8.03
N ARG A 10 -2.18 19.35 7.36
CA ARG A 10 -1.92 19.64 5.94
C ARG A 10 -0.62 20.42 5.75
N SER A 11 -0.38 21.42 6.59
CA SER A 11 0.79 22.31 6.51
C SER A 11 2.03 21.77 7.22
N GLY A 12 1.87 20.83 8.15
CA GLY A 12 2.94 20.37 9.04
C GLY A 12 3.25 21.33 10.20
N ASP A 13 2.32 22.22 10.55
CA ASP A 13 2.52 23.22 11.60
C ASP A 13 2.54 22.59 13.01
N MET A 14 3.75 22.21 13.43
CA MET A 14 3.99 21.61 14.75
C MET A 14 3.74 22.58 15.91
N THR A 15 3.84 23.89 15.69
CA THR A 15 3.58 24.88 16.75
C THR A 15 2.12 24.84 17.14
N THR A 16 1.24 24.84 16.13
CA THR A 16 -0.21 24.72 16.34
C THR A 16 -0.56 23.37 16.98
N VAL A 17 0.07 22.26 16.57
CA VAL A 17 -0.16 20.94 17.20
C VAL A 17 0.20 20.96 18.68
N GLN A 18 1.40 21.44 19.02
CA GLN A 18 1.86 21.47 20.41
C GLN A 18 0.96 22.35 21.27
N LEU A 19 0.55 23.51 20.76
CA LEU A 19 -0.37 24.41 21.47
C LEU A 19 -1.74 23.75 21.67
N LEU A 20 -2.30 23.10 20.65
CA LEU A 20 -3.58 22.39 20.76
C LEU A 20 -3.53 21.25 21.77
N LEU A 21 -2.43 20.48 21.81
CA LEU A 21 -2.25 19.39 22.79
C LEU A 21 -1.99 19.91 24.21
N GLN A 22 -1.43 21.11 24.35
CA GLN A 22 -1.29 21.78 25.65
C GLN A 22 -2.64 22.32 26.16
N GLU A 23 -3.44 22.92 25.26
CA GLU A 23 -4.79 23.41 25.57
C GLU A 23 -5.74 22.25 25.94
N ASP A 24 -5.61 21.12 25.25
CA ASP A 24 -6.42 19.92 25.46
C ASP A 24 -5.59 18.62 25.32
N PRO A 25 -5.09 18.05 26.43
CA PRO A 25 -4.33 16.79 26.41
C PRO A 25 -5.12 15.58 25.91
N LEU A 26 -6.46 15.63 25.97
CA LEU A 26 -7.35 14.55 25.51
C LEU A 26 -7.90 14.82 24.11
N LEU A 27 -7.37 15.81 23.40
CA LEU A 27 -7.82 16.20 22.07
C LEU A 27 -7.86 14.99 21.13
N LEU A 28 -6.81 14.16 21.14
CA LEU A 28 -6.70 12.97 20.29
C LEU A 28 -7.69 11.85 20.66
N ASP A 29 -8.10 11.73 21.92
CA ASP A 29 -9.06 10.71 22.38
C ASP A 29 -10.50 11.04 22.02
N ARG A 30 -10.82 12.34 21.92
CA ARG A 30 -12.14 12.81 21.53
C ARG A 30 -12.37 12.76 20.01
N PHE A 31 -11.34 12.44 19.23
CA PHE A 31 -11.52 12.07 17.84
C PHE A 31 -12.12 10.67 17.77
N SER A 32 -13.45 10.62 17.68
CA SER A 32 -14.22 9.46 17.28
C SER A 32 -14.88 9.77 15.93
N MET A 33 -14.61 8.92 14.94
CA MET A 33 -14.88 9.19 13.53
C MET A 33 -16.28 8.77 13.13
N SER A 34 -17.26 9.64 13.36
CA SER A 34 -18.40 9.69 12.45
C SER A 34 -17.97 10.46 11.18
N SER A 35 -17.73 9.72 10.10
CA SER A 35 -17.83 10.18 8.69
C SER A 35 -16.75 11.02 7.99
N LEU A 36 -15.65 11.53 8.56
CA LEU A 36 -14.64 12.27 7.76
C LEU A 36 -13.23 12.13 8.32
N GLU A 37 -12.28 11.66 7.48
CA GLU A 37 -10.82 11.54 7.68
C GLU A 37 -10.23 12.04 9.02
N ASN A 38 -9.42 11.22 9.71
CA ASN A 38 -8.66 11.66 10.88
C ASN A 38 -7.36 12.43 10.47
N PRO A 39 -6.69 13.15 11.39
CA PRO A 39 -5.51 13.95 11.05
C PRO A 39 -4.34 13.17 10.42
N LEU A 40 -4.24 11.86 10.69
CA LEU A 40 -3.22 11.01 10.05
C LEU A 40 -3.49 10.79 8.56
N HIS A 41 -4.75 10.75 8.13
CA HIS A 41 -5.08 10.67 6.70
C HIS A 41 -4.57 11.92 5.95
N VAL A 42 -4.80 13.10 6.52
CA VAL A 42 -4.39 14.38 5.90
C VAL A 42 -2.88 14.54 5.86
N SER A 43 -2.19 14.21 6.96
CA SER A 43 -0.71 14.25 6.99
C SER A 43 -0.09 13.16 6.10
N ALA A 44 -0.70 11.98 5.99
CA ALA A 44 -0.30 10.93 5.06
C ALA A 44 -0.43 11.34 3.58
N PHE A 45 -1.49 12.06 3.23
CA PHE A 45 -1.66 12.61 1.89
C PHE A 45 -0.62 13.70 1.61
N SER A 46 -0.42 14.60 2.58
CA SER A 46 0.43 15.79 2.43
C SER A 46 1.93 15.46 2.54
N GLY A 47 2.29 14.38 3.24
CA GLY A 47 3.67 13.95 3.48
C GLY A 47 4.31 14.55 4.74
N GLN A 48 3.51 14.93 5.73
CA GLN A 48 3.98 15.63 6.93
C GLN A 48 4.51 14.66 7.99
N VAL A 49 5.75 14.21 7.83
CA VAL A 49 6.36 13.14 8.65
C VAL A 49 6.41 13.50 10.13
N VAL A 50 6.90 14.69 10.48
CA VAL A 50 7.05 15.12 11.88
C VAL A 50 5.69 15.19 12.57
N PHE A 51 4.68 15.73 11.87
CA PHE A 51 3.30 15.73 12.34
C PHE A 51 2.79 14.30 12.56
N THR A 52 2.97 13.42 11.58
CA THR A 52 2.53 12.02 11.69
C THR A 52 3.18 11.34 12.89
N GLU A 53 4.49 11.46 13.07
CA GLU A 53 5.21 10.86 14.21
C GLU A 53 4.70 11.40 15.54
N GLU A 54 4.42 12.70 15.65
CA GLU A 54 3.93 13.29 16.89
C GLU A 54 2.53 12.79 17.27
N ILE A 55 1.61 12.75 16.28
CA ILE A 55 0.27 12.21 16.51
C ILE A 55 0.34 10.72 16.87
N LEU A 56 1.22 9.94 16.23
CA LEU A 56 1.42 8.53 16.57
C LEU A 56 1.99 8.33 17.97
N ARG A 57 2.85 9.23 18.47
CA ARG A 57 3.32 9.17 19.87
C ARG A 57 2.17 9.38 20.85
N GLY A 58 1.24 10.28 20.52
CA GLY A 58 0.08 10.57 21.36
C GLY A 58 -0.99 9.47 21.30
N LYS A 59 -1.33 8.98 20.10
CA LYS A 59 -2.40 8.00 19.88
C LYS A 59 -2.19 7.15 18.62
N GLN A 60 -1.54 6.00 18.79
CA GLN A 60 -1.24 5.07 17.69
C GLN A 60 -2.50 4.48 17.03
N ASP A 61 -3.59 4.32 17.79
CA ASP A 61 -4.84 3.71 17.30
C ASP A 61 -5.43 4.45 16.10
N LEU A 62 -5.17 5.75 15.96
CA LEU A 62 -5.59 6.55 14.80
C LEU A 62 -5.02 6.01 13.48
N ALA A 63 -3.91 5.26 13.50
CA ALA A 63 -3.34 4.62 12.31
C ALA A 63 -4.17 3.43 11.82
N LEU A 64 -4.93 2.80 12.72
CA LEU A 64 -5.79 1.65 12.45
C LEU A 64 -7.17 2.08 11.92
N GLU A 65 -7.58 3.31 12.18
CA GLU A 65 -8.88 3.84 11.79
C GLU A 65 -8.95 4.12 10.29
N PRO A 66 -9.85 3.47 9.54
CA PRO A 66 -10.08 3.80 8.15
C PRO A 66 -11.01 5.01 7.99
N ASN A 67 -10.83 5.75 6.90
CA ASN A 67 -11.80 6.75 6.47
C ASN A 67 -13.07 6.10 5.87
N GLN A 68 -14.01 6.93 5.38
CA GLN A 68 -15.26 6.43 4.79
C GLN A 68 -15.08 5.51 3.57
N GLN A 69 -13.93 5.51 2.91
CA GLN A 69 -13.63 4.63 1.78
C GLN A 69 -12.90 3.35 2.22
N GLY A 70 -12.67 3.16 3.52
CA GLY A 70 -11.90 2.04 4.05
C GLY A 70 -10.38 2.30 4.04
N PHE A 71 -9.92 3.43 3.52
CA PHE A 71 -8.49 3.74 3.48
C PHE A 71 -7.99 4.11 4.86
N THR A 72 -6.96 3.41 5.33
CA THR A 72 -6.17 3.84 6.49
C THR A 72 -5.12 4.89 6.07
N PRO A 73 -4.48 5.60 7.01
CA PRO A 73 -3.37 6.49 6.69
C PRO A 73 -2.26 5.82 5.87
N LEU A 74 -1.98 4.52 6.09
CA LEU A 74 -0.98 3.80 5.31
C LEU A 74 -1.39 3.61 3.85
N HIS A 75 -2.68 3.38 3.55
CA HIS A 75 -3.16 3.33 2.17
C HIS A 75 -2.93 4.67 1.46
N ILE A 76 -3.28 5.78 2.13
CA ILE A 76 -3.16 7.12 1.57
C ILE A 76 -1.68 7.49 1.33
N ALA A 77 -0.81 7.28 2.33
CA ALA A 77 0.63 7.51 2.18
C ALA A 77 1.21 6.67 1.05
N SER A 78 0.75 5.43 0.92
CA SER A 78 1.21 4.48 -0.10
C SER A 78 0.83 4.91 -1.51
N ALA A 79 -0.45 5.28 -1.73
CA ALA A 79 -0.92 5.82 -3.01
C ALA A 79 -0.25 7.16 -3.37
N SER A 80 0.02 7.98 -2.36
CA SER A 80 0.61 9.32 -2.51
C SER A 80 2.13 9.31 -2.64
N GLY A 81 2.79 8.17 -2.45
CA GLY A 81 4.23 8.02 -2.56
C GLY A 81 5.03 8.66 -1.42
N LYS A 82 4.40 8.87 -0.25
CA LYS A 82 5.04 9.54 0.90
C LYS A 82 5.87 8.55 1.71
N ILE A 83 7.04 8.18 1.18
CA ILE A 83 7.88 7.09 1.71
C ILE A 83 8.24 7.26 3.20
N GLU A 84 8.59 8.46 3.64
CA GLU A 84 8.95 8.68 5.06
C GLU A 84 7.74 8.55 5.99
N VAL A 85 6.54 8.93 5.53
CA VAL A 85 5.30 8.69 6.27
C VAL A 85 4.96 7.19 6.31
N VAL A 86 5.16 6.48 5.19
CA VAL A 86 5.04 5.01 5.14
C VAL A 86 5.95 4.37 6.18
N ARG A 87 7.23 4.75 6.25
CA ARG A 87 8.18 4.23 7.24
C ARG A 87 7.77 4.53 8.68
N ALA A 88 7.27 5.74 8.96
CA ALA A 88 6.75 6.09 10.28
C ALA A 88 5.56 5.19 10.66
N LEU A 89 4.60 5.00 9.75
CA LEU A 89 3.43 4.16 9.97
C LEU A 89 3.78 2.67 10.11
N LEU A 90 4.76 2.16 9.38
CA LEU A 90 5.18 0.75 9.44
C LEU A 90 5.77 0.33 10.79
N ARG A 91 6.17 1.29 11.63
CA ARG A 91 6.65 1.05 13.00
C ARG A 91 5.50 0.88 14.00
N VAL A 92 4.25 1.07 13.58
CA VAL A 92 3.07 1.04 14.45
C VAL A 92 2.51 -0.38 14.55
N GLY A 93 2.31 -0.83 15.80
CA GLY A 93 1.70 -2.11 16.13
C GLY A 93 2.56 -3.34 15.80
N PRO A 94 2.18 -4.52 16.31
CA PRO A 94 2.89 -5.76 16.02
C PRO A 94 2.61 -6.26 14.59
N ASN A 95 3.53 -7.07 14.06
CA ASN A 95 3.35 -7.90 12.87
C ASN A 95 2.90 -7.16 11.59
N HIS A 96 3.28 -5.90 11.42
CA HIS A 96 2.91 -5.07 10.28
C HIS A 96 1.39 -5.05 10.01
N VAL A 97 0.59 -4.96 11.08
CA VAL A 97 -0.88 -5.03 11.01
C VAL A 97 -1.47 -4.08 9.96
N LEU A 98 -0.93 -2.86 9.83
CA LEU A 98 -1.39 -1.87 8.85
C LEU A 98 -1.27 -2.34 7.40
N CYS A 99 -0.29 -3.20 7.08
CA CYS A 99 -0.09 -3.74 5.74
C CYS A 99 -1.16 -4.77 5.34
N ARG A 100 -1.94 -5.26 6.30
CA ARG A 100 -2.97 -6.31 6.10
C ARG A 100 -4.38 -5.73 6.04
N LEU A 101 -4.57 -4.49 6.48
CA LEU A 101 -5.86 -3.84 6.47
C LEU A 101 -6.31 -3.62 5.03
N LYS A 102 -7.57 -3.93 4.77
CA LYS A 102 -8.19 -3.83 3.44
C LYS A 102 -9.13 -2.64 3.40
N ASP A 103 -9.07 -1.87 2.32
CA ASP A 103 -10.06 -0.85 2.01
C ASP A 103 -11.39 -1.47 1.53
N LYS A 104 -12.35 -0.64 1.11
CA LYS A 104 -13.65 -1.12 0.60
C LYS A 104 -13.57 -1.94 -0.69
N ASP A 105 -12.50 -1.78 -1.47
CA ASP A 105 -12.24 -2.58 -2.67
C ASP A 105 -11.46 -3.86 -2.34
N GLY A 106 -11.25 -4.16 -1.05
CA GLY A 106 -10.46 -5.28 -0.58
C GLY A 106 -8.95 -5.08 -0.76
N SER A 107 -8.51 -3.90 -1.21
CA SER A 107 -7.12 -3.62 -1.51
C SER A 107 -6.35 -3.30 -0.23
N ILE A 108 -5.21 -3.94 -0.04
CA ILE A 108 -4.21 -3.56 0.96
C ILE A 108 -3.32 -2.40 0.46
N PRO A 109 -2.52 -1.71 1.31
CA PRO A 109 -1.70 -0.56 0.90
C PRO A 109 -0.75 -0.83 -0.28
N LEU A 110 -0.25 -2.07 -0.40
CA LEU A 110 0.61 -2.46 -1.53
C LEU A 110 -0.12 -2.34 -2.87
N HIS A 111 -1.40 -2.74 -2.97
CA HIS A 111 -2.19 -2.57 -4.20
C HIS A 111 -2.26 -1.09 -4.58
N CYS A 112 -2.51 -0.20 -3.62
CA CYS A 112 -2.61 1.24 -3.87
C CYS A 112 -1.26 1.84 -4.34
N ALA A 113 -0.14 1.44 -3.73
CA ALA A 113 1.19 1.86 -4.15
C ALA A 113 1.49 1.40 -5.58
N VAL A 114 1.20 0.14 -5.88
CA VAL A 114 1.41 -0.49 -7.19
C VAL A 114 0.54 0.18 -8.25
N GLN A 115 -0.76 0.33 -8.01
CA GLN A 115 -1.69 0.98 -8.93
C GLN A 115 -1.23 2.38 -9.34
N ARG A 116 -0.59 3.11 -8.42
CA ARG A 116 -0.08 4.47 -8.62
C ARG A 116 1.40 4.52 -9.06
N GLY A 117 2.06 3.38 -9.25
CA GLY A 117 3.46 3.30 -9.68
C GLY A 117 4.47 3.84 -8.66
N ARG A 118 4.18 3.79 -7.36
CA ARG A 118 5.03 4.36 -6.29
C ARG A 118 6.17 3.40 -5.93
N ILE A 119 7.15 3.26 -6.82
CA ILE A 119 8.18 2.21 -6.75
C ILE A 119 8.93 2.13 -5.41
N GLU A 120 9.35 3.26 -4.84
CA GLU A 120 10.05 3.27 -3.55
C GLU A 120 9.16 2.79 -2.39
N VAL A 121 7.87 3.12 -2.42
CA VAL A 121 6.90 2.59 -1.46
C VAL A 121 6.67 1.09 -1.69
N VAL A 122 6.58 0.65 -2.94
CA VAL A 122 6.42 -0.78 -3.26
C VAL A 122 7.58 -1.59 -2.67
N LYS A 123 8.83 -1.13 -2.84
CA LYS A 123 10.02 -1.76 -2.23
C LYS A 123 9.90 -1.87 -0.72
N GLU A 124 9.56 -0.76 -0.06
CA GLU A 124 9.49 -0.68 1.39
C GLU A 124 8.40 -1.60 1.96
N LEU A 125 7.21 -1.60 1.34
CA LEU A 125 6.09 -2.46 1.75
C LEU A 125 6.41 -3.95 1.54
N VAL A 126 6.97 -4.32 0.40
CA VAL A 126 7.34 -5.73 0.11
C VAL A 126 8.47 -6.20 1.00
N SER A 127 9.44 -5.34 1.30
CA SER A 127 10.55 -5.67 2.21
C SER A 127 10.05 -5.85 3.64
N SER A 128 9.10 -5.03 4.08
CA SER A 128 8.53 -5.08 5.43
C SER A 128 7.54 -6.22 5.62
N PHE A 129 6.70 -6.48 4.62
CA PHE A 129 5.67 -7.52 4.70
C PHE A 129 5.59 -8.32 3.37
N PRO A 130 6.47 -9.30 3.16
CA PRO A 130 6.57 -10.05 1.90
C PRO A 130 5.29 -10.80 1.51
N GLU A 131 4.51 -11.27 2.48
CA GLU A 131 3.28 -12.03 2.25
C GLU A 131 2.21 -11.18 1.55
N SER A 132 2.33 -9.84 1.58
CA SER A 132 1.48 -8.92 0.81
C SER A 132 1.48 -9.21 -0.69
N LEU A 133 2.52 -9.86 -1.24
CA LEU A 133 2.59 -10.27 -2.64
C LEU A 133 1.51 -11.29 -3.04
N LYS A 134 0.98 -12.05 -2.07
CA LYS A 134 -0.06 -13.08 -2.27
C LYS A 134 -1.47 -12.56 -1.96
N GLU A 135 -1.59 -11.41 -1.31
CA GLU A 135 -2.89 -10.85 -0.95
C GLU A 135 -3.69 -10.51 -2.20
N VAL A 136 -5.00 -10.69 -2.11
CA VAL A 136 -5.93 -10.36 -3.19
C VAL A 136 -6.96 -9.34 -2.74
N ASN A 137 -7.33 -8.46 -3.67
CA ASN A 137 -8.44 -7.52 -3.51
C ASN A 137 -9.80 -8.19 -3.78
N ALA A 138 -10.90 -7.42 -3.74
CA ALA A 138 -12.26 -7.94 -3.95
C ALA A 138 -12.51 -8.49 -5.37
N SER A 139 -11.65 -8.15 -6.34
CA SER A 139 -11.63 -8.72 -7.69
C SER A 139 -10.69 -9.92 -7.83
N PHE A 140 -10.22 -10.50 -6.72
CA PHE A 140 -9.23 -11.57 -6.70
C PHE A 140 -7.91 -11.20 -7.40
N GLU A 141 -7.61 -9.91 -7.52
CA GLU A 141 -6.37 -9.42 -8.14
C GLU A 141 -5.28 -9.32 -7.09
N THR A 142 -4.13 -9.96 -7.33
CA THR A 142 -2.89 -9.73 -6.57
C THR A 142 -2.28 -8.38 -6.92
N PRO A 143 -1.28 -7.87 -6.16
CA PRO A 143 -0.55 -6.67 -6.56
C PRO A 143 0.05 -6.78 -7.97
N LEU A 144 0.49 -7.97 -8.37
CA LEU A 144 1.01 -8.20 -9.73
C LEU A 144 -0.08 -8.07 -10.80
N HIS A 145 -1.31 -8.52 -10.53
CA HIS A 145 -2.46 -8.32 -11.43
C HIS A 145 -2.73 -6.83 -11.61
N VAL A 146 -2.75 -6.09 -10.49
CA VAL A 146 -2.96 -4.64 -10.51
C VAL A 146 -1.85 -3.92 -11.27
N ALA A 147 -0.58 -4.32 -11.10
CA ALA A 147 0.56 -3.74 -11.82
C ALA A 147 0.39 -3.88 -13.34
N VAL A 148 0.10 -5.11 -13.79
CA VAL A 148 -0.09 -5.41 -15.22
C VAL A 148 -1.36 -4.74 -15.74
N LYS A 149 -2.50 -4.82 -15.06
CA LYS A 149 -3.73 -4.15 -15.50
C LYS A 149 -3.58 -2.63 -15.68
N ASN A 150 -2.75 -1.98 -14.84
CA ASN A 150 -2.54 -0.53 -14.87
C ASN A 150 -1.28 -0.10 -15.67
N ASN A 151 -0.61 -1.01 -16.38
CA ASN A 151 0.60 -0.74 -17.17
C ASN A 151 1.75 -0.14 -16.36
N GLN A 152 1.92 -0.60 -15.12
CA GLN A 152 2.94 -0.14 -14.19
C GLN A 152 4.22 -0.95 -14.37
N VAL A 153 4.91 -0.75 -15.50
CA VAL A 153 6.02 -1.58 -15.98
C VAL A 153 7.13 -1.76 -14.94
N GLU A 154 7.57 -0.69 -14.28
CA GLU A 154 8.60 -0.72 -13.26
C GLU A 154 8.15 -1.50 -12.02
N ALA A 155 6.88 -1.33 -11.61
CA ALA A 155 6.31 -2.08 -10.50
C ALA A 155 6.19 -3.57 -10.86
N THR A 156 5.75 -3.90 -12.09
CA THR A 156 5.68 -5.27 -12.59
C THR A 156 7.05 -5.96 -12.54
N LYS A 157 8.11 -5.31 -13.04
CA LYS A 157 9.48 -5.85 -13.00
C LYS A 157 9.91 -6.12 -11.57
N LEU A 158 9.72 -5.14 -10.69
CA LEU A 158 10.11 -5.23 -9.28
C LEU A 158 9.37 -6.36 -8.55
N LEU A 159 8.05 -6.44 -8.71
CA LEU A 159 7.24 -7.48 -8.08
C LEU A 159 7.67 -8.87 -8.59
N LEU A 160 7.96 -9.02 -9.88
CA LEU A 160 8.44 -10.28 -10.45
C LEU A 160 9.81 -10.69 -9.91
N GLU A 161 10.72 -9.74 -9.75
CA GLU A 161 12.03 -9.99 -9.13
C GLU A 161 11.86 -10.46 -7.68
N GLU A 162 11.03 -9.80 -6.88
CA GLU A 162 10.77 -10.19 -5.48
C GLU A 162 10.02 -11.52 -5.36
N ILE A 163 9.06 -11.81 -6.25
CA ILE A 163 8.37 -13.11 -6.31
C ILE A 163 9.35 -14.23 -6.65
N LYS A 164 10.21 -14.03 -7.65
CA LYS A 164 11.25 -15.00 -8.04
C LYS A 164 12.25 -15.23 -6.92
N LYS A 165 12.75 -14.15 -6.31
CA LYS A 165 13.74 -14.18 -5.22
C LYS A 165 13.26 -14.96 -3.99
N ARG A 166 11.94 -15.00 -3.77
CA ARG A 166 11.29 -15.66 -2.63
C ARG A 166 10.65 -17.00 -2.98
N ASP A 167 10.86 -17.48 -4.20
CA ASP A 167 10.31 -18.74 -4.73
C ASP A 167 8.77 -18.85 -4.66
N MET A 168 8.06 -17.73 -4.87
CA MET A 168 6.59 -17.68 -4.82
C MET A 168 5.93 -17.72 -6.21
N SER A 169 6.72 -17.99 -7.26
CA SER A 169 6.27 -17.99 -8.64
C SER A 169 5.08 -18.94 -8.91
N PRO A 170 5.12 -20.24 -8.54
CA PRO A 170 4.03 -21.16 -8.88
C PRO A 170 2.71 -20.79 -8.19
N GLU A 171 2.80 -20.16 -7.01
CA GLU A 171 1.63 -19.75 -6.24
C GLU A 171 0.96 -18.50 -6.80
N ILE A 172 1.73 -17.52 -7.29
CA ILE A 172 1.19 -16.19 -7.67
C ILE A 172 0.91 -16.07 -9.17
N LEU A 173 1.77 -16.62 -10.03
CA LEU A 173 1.72 -16.36 -11.48
C LEU A 173 0.51 -17.02 -12.16
N ASN A 174 0.02 -18.12 -11.60
CA ASN A 174 -1.13 -18.88 -12.10
C ASN A 174 -2.43 -18.50 -11.40
N MET A 175 -2.42 -17.56 -10.44
CA MET A 175 -3.67 -17.10 -9.82
C MET A 175 -4.53 -16.43 -10.89
N GLU A 176 -5.82 -16.74 -10.85
CA GLU A 176 -6.82 -16.10 -11.69
C GLU A 176 -7.53 -15.02 -10.89
N ASN A 177 -7.76 -13.87 -11.51
CA ASN A 177 -8.66 -12.87 -10.97
C ASN A 177 -10.13 -13.33 -11.09
N ARG A 178 -11.07 -12.48 -10.66
CA ARG A 178 -12.52 -12.77 -10.71
C ARG A 178 -13.06 -13.10 -12.11
N GLU A 179 -12.36 -12.68 -13.15
CA GLU A 179 -12.74 -12.91 -14.55
C GLU A 179 -12.10 -14.18 -15.14
N GLY A 180 -11.33 -14.94 -14.35
CA GLY A 180 -10.57 -16.10 -14.84
C GLY A 180 -9.24 -15.72 -15.52
N ASN A 181 -8.83 -14.45 -15.45
CA ASN A 181 -7.61 -13.98 -16.10
C ASN A 181 -6.41 -14.13 -15.17
N THR A 182 -5.42 -14.92 -15.59
CA THR A 182 -4.07 -14.87 -15.01
C THR A 182 -3.30 -13.62 -15.47
N ILE A 183 -2.14 -13.37 -14.87
CA ILE A 183 -1.24 -12.28 -15.29
C ILE A 183 -0.90 -12.35 -16.79
N LEU A 184 -0.69 -13.56 -17.32
CA LEU A 184 -0.35 -13.75 -18.73
C LEU A 184 -1.51 -13.33 -19.65
N HIS A 185 -2.76 -13.65 -19.27
CA HIS A 185 -3.95 -13.19 -19.98
C HIS A 185 -4.03 -11.66 -19.98
N LEU A 186 -3.80 -11.02 -18.83
CA LEU A 186 -3.83 -9.56 -18.73
C LEU A 186 -2.71 -8.89 -19.54
N ALA A 187 -1.50 -9.46 -19.53
CA ALA A 187 -0.36 -8.91 -20.27
C ALA A 187 -0.58 -8.97 -21.78
N THR A 188 -1.19 -10.05 -22.29
CA THR A 188 -1.48 -10.20 -23.73
C THR A 188 -2.63 -9.30 -24.18
N LEU A 189 -3.70 -9.19 -23.39
CA LEU A 189 -4.84 -8.30 -23.67
C LEU A 189 -4.43 -6.82 -23.63
N GLY A 190 -3.60 -6.43 -22.66
CA GLY A 190 -3.13 -5.05 -22.48
C GLY A 190 -2.03 -4.61 -23.44
N LYS A 191 -1.59 -5.46 -24.38
CA LYS A 191 -0.43 -5.24 -25.26
C LYS A 191 0.86 -4.90 -24.50
N GLN A 192 1.03 -5.44 -23.30
CA GLN A 192 2.21 -5.19 -22.47
C GLN A 192 3.33 -6.14 -22.85
N LEU A 193 3.94 -5.86 -24.00
CA LEU A 193 4.97 -6.71 -24.59
C LEU A 193 6.11 -7.01 -23.61
N GLN A 194 6.53 -6.06 -22.76
CA GLN A 194 7.61 -6.32 -21.80
C GLN A 194 7.22 -7.32 -20.69
N ALA A 195 5.98 -7.27 -20.20
CA ALA A 195 5.48 -8.27 -19.25
C ALA A 195 5.34 -9.62 -19.96
N SER A 196 4.71 -9.64 -21.14
CA SER A 196 4.56 -10.85 -21.96
C SER A 196 5.90 -11.52 -22.29
N PHE A 197 6.94 -10.74 -22.65
CA PHE A 197 8.28 -11.25 -22.92
C PHE A 197 8.93 -11.81 -21.65
N PHE A 198 8.84 -11.12 -20.51
CA PHE A 198 9.40 -11.65 -19.27
C PHE A 198 8.76 -12.99 -18.88
N PHE A 199 7.43 -13.13 -19.01
CA PHE A 199 6.73 -14.39 -18.74
C PHE A 199 7.06 -15.51 -19.73
N PHE A 200 7.22 -15.18 -21.02
CA PHE A 200 7.61 -16.15 -22.04
C PHE A 200 8.98 -16.78 -21.75
N PHE A 201 9.93 -16.00 -21.24
CA PHE A 201 11.29 -16.48 -20.95
C PHE A 201 11.45 -17.11 -19.57
N THR A 202 10.62 -16.78 -18.58
CA THR A 202 10.66 -17.43 -17.26
C THR A 202 9.96 -18.79 -17.23
N HIS A 203 8.88 -18.98 -18.00
CA HIS A 203 8.20 -20.30 -18.07
C HIS A 203 8.97 -21.35 -18.90
N HIS A 204 9.77 -20.96 -19.90
CA HIS A 204 10.48 -21.93 -20.76
C HIS A 204 11.84 -22.41 -20.23
N LEU A 205 12.37 -21.83 -19.16
CA LEU A 205 13.57 -22.36 -18.51
C LEU A 205 13.27 -23.51 -17.53
N HIS A 206 12.00 -23.79 -17.21
CA HIS A 206 11.62 -24.94 -16.38
C HIS A 206 11.06 -26.14 -17.15
N THR A 207 10.81 -26.00 -18.47
CA THR A 207 10.38 -27.13 -19.34
C THR A 207 11.51 -27.72 -20.17
N SER A 208 12.76 -27.30 -19.95
CA SER A 208 13.93 -27.88 -20.62
C SER A 208 14.67 -28.86 -19.70
N VAL A 209 14.00 -29.95 -19.31
CA VAL A 209 14.69 -31.18 -18.88
C VAL A 209 13.93 -32.37 -19.45
N GLY A 210 14.47 -32.97 -20.51
CA GLY A 210 13.98 -34.24 -21.05
C GLY A 210 13.90 -34.33 -22.57
N TRP A 211 15.00 -34.09 -23.29
CA TRP A 211 15.22 -34.73 -24.60
C TRP A 211 16.57 -35.45 -24.57
N PHE A 212 16.52 -36.73 -24.21
CA PHE A 212 17.33 -37.80 -24.78
C PHE A 212 16.42 -39.01 -24.95
#